data_AF-A0A3B8NYK8-F1
#
_entry.id   AF-A0A3B8NYK8-F1
#
_cell.length_a   1.000
_cell.length_b   1.000
_cell.length_c   1.000
_cell.angle_alpha   90.00
_cell.angle_beta   90.00
_cell.angle_gamma   90.00
#
_symmetry.space_group_name_H-M   'P 1'
#
loop_
_entity.id
_entity.type
_entity.pdbx_description
1 polymer ?
#
loop_
_entity_poly.entity_id
_entity_poly.type
_entity_poly.pdbx_seq_one_letter_code
_entity_poly.pdbx_strand_id
1 'polypeptide(L)'
;MMQKIPHQGQLYRSPNTDIGFFDQQAAELDPENTVLEELWKRFPKMHEAEVRSALGRVLLRGEEVYKKVGVISGGERARLNFAILMVEHPNVRLLDEPTNHLDLDTKEQLEKAL
;
A
#
# COMPACT_ATOMS: atom_id res chain seq x y z
N MET A 1 -9.19 16.22 9.03
CA MET A 1 -8.86 16.95 7.79
C MET A 1 -7.61 17.77 8.03
N MET A 2 -6.49 17.46 7.35
CA MET A 2 -5.25 18.24 7.45
C MET A 2 -5.49 19.69 7.05
N GLN A 3 -5.13 20.62 7.92
CA GLN A 3 -5.25 22.05 7.69
C GLN A 3 -4.20 22.46 6.64
N LYS A 4 -4.64 23.08 5.54
CA LYS A 4 -3.72 23.60 4.53
C LYS A 4 -2.86 24.70 5.15
N ILE A 5 -1.57 24.47 5.26
CA ILE A 5 -0.61 25.45 5.79
C ILE A 5 -0.39 26.53 4.72
N PRO A 6 -0.47 27.83 5.05
CA PRO A 6 -0.16 28.89 4.11
C PRO A 6 1.31 28.79 3.67
N HIS A 7 1.54 28.76 2.36
CA HIS A 7 2.88 28.75 1.76
C HIS A 7 2.95 29.82 0.67
N GLN A 8 4.10 30.50 0.56
CA GLN A 8 4.40 31.46 -0.50
C GLN A 8 5.32 30.80 -1.54
N GLY A 9 5.10 31.06 -2.83
CA GLY A 9 5.89 30.50 -3.94
C GLY A 9 5.04 29.94 -5.07
N GLN A 10 5.69 29.41 -6.11
CA GLN A 10 5.03 28.76 -7.25
C GLN A 10 5.46 27.29 -7.31
N LEU A 11 4.49 26.37 -7.25
CA LEU A 11 4.74 24.95 -7.45
C LEU A 11 4.54 24.62 -8.94
N TYR A 12 5.63 24.31 -9.63
CA TYR A 12 5.58 23.84 -11.01
C TYR A 12 5.52 22.31 -11.04
N ARG A 13 4.48 21.75 -11.67
CA ARG A 13 4.33 20.31 -11.92
C ARG A 13 4.33 20.05 -13.41
N SER A 14 5.00 18.99 -13.85
CA SER A 14 4.92 18.57 -15.25
C SER A 14 3.51 18.01 -15.51
N PRO A 15 2.92 18.23 -16.70
CA PRO A 15 1.58 17.72 -17.03
C PRO A 15 1.43 16.19 -16.90
N ASN A 16 2.54 15.44 -16.97
CA ASN A 16 2.57 13.97 -16.87
C ASN A 16 2.91 13.46 -15.45
N THR A 17 2.92 14.35 -14.45
CA THR A 17 3.24 13.97 -13.07
C THR A 17 1.99 13.44 -12.36
N ASP A 18 1.93 12.12 -12.19
CA ASP A 18 1.00 11.45 -11.28
C ASP A 18 1.64 11.35 -9.88
N ILE A 19 1.09 12.07 -8.91
CA ILE A 19 1.61 12.11 -7.53
C ILE A 19 0.72 11.24 -6.65
N GLY A 20 1.25 10.08 -6.26
CA GLY A 20 0.67 9.27 -5.21
C GLY A 20 1.02 9.87 -3.85
N PHE A 21 0.00 10.22 -3.06
CA PHE A 21 0.16 10.62 -1.67
C PHE A 21 -0.09 9.41 -0.77
N PHE A 22 0.93 8.96 -0.05
CA PHE A 22 0.78 8.00 1.03
C PHE A 22 0.63 8.78 2.35
N ASP A 23 -0.61 9.20 2.65
CA ASP A 23 -0.96 9.71 3.97
C ASP A 23 -1.12 8.49 4.91
N GLN A 24 -0.73 8.60 6.18
CA GLN A 24 -0.79 7.55 7.22
C GLN A 24 -2.21 7.04 7.51
N GLN A 25 -3.22 7.48 6.76
CA GLN A 25 -4.49 6.81 6.64
C GLN A 25 -4.25 5.54 5.82
N ALA A 26 -3.89 4.45 6.51
CA ALA A 26 -4.02 3.07 6.04
C ALA A 26 -5.17 3.02 5.03
N ALA A 27 -4.87 2.67 3.78
CA ALA A 27 -5.87 2.65 2.71
C ALA A 27 -7.15 2.07 3.29
N GLU A 28 -8.29 2.77 3.24
CA GLU A 28 -9.50 2.32 3.96
C GLU A 28 -9.81 0.87 3.53
N LEU A 29 -9.41 -0.10 4.35
CA LEU A 29 -9.49 -1.51 4.02
C LEU A 29 -10.87 -1.97 4.45
N ASP A 30 -11.57 -2.66 3.56
CA ASP A 30 -12.87 -3.21 3.89
C ASP A 30 -12.67 -4.46 4.78
N PRO A 31 -13.11 -4.45 6.05
CA PRO A 31 -12.92 -5.58 6.96
C PRO A 31 -13.58 -6.87 6.47
N GLU A 32 -14.58 -6.77 5.59
CA GLU A 32 -15.32 -7.90 5.02
C GLU A 32 -14.62 -8.51 3.80
N ASN A 33 -13.61 -7.86 3.23
CA ASN A 33 -12.80 -8.46 2.17
C ASN A 33 -11.80 -9.45 2.77
N THR A 34 -11.47 -10.50 2.01
CA THR A 34 -10.22 -11.22 2.21
C THR A 34 -9.03 -10.36 1.77
N VAL A 35 -7.84 -10.66 2.27
CA VAL A 35 -6.60 -9.99 1.85
C VAL A 35 -6.42 -10.02 0.31
N LEU A 36 -6.76 -11.14 -0.33
CA LEU A 36 -6.73 -11.28 -1.79
C LEU A 36 -7.76 -10.37 -2.47
N GLU A 37 -9.01 -10.41 -2.01
CA GLU A 37 -10.10 -9.61 -2.56
C GLU A 37 -9.84 -8.11 -2.41
N GLU A 38 -9.28 -7.70 -1.27
CA GLU A 38 -8.98 -6.30 -0.99
C GLU A 38 -8.00 -5.72 -2.01
N LEU A 39 -6.90 -6.44 -2.30
CA LEU A 39 -5.95 -6.00 -3.30
C LEU A 39 -6.52 -6.11 -4.72
N TRP A 40 -7.22 -7.19 -5.03
CA TRP A 40 -7.74 -7.42 -6.39
C TRP A 40 -8.85 -6.44 -6.78
N LYS A 41 -9.75 -6.10 -5.85
CA LYS A 41 -10.81 -5.10 -6.07
C LYS A 41 -10.24 -3.71 -6.37
N ARG A 42 -9.08 -3.36 -5.79
CA ARG A 42 -8.38 -2.10 -6.08
C ARG A 42 -7.75 -2.10 -7.48
N PHE A 43 -7.29 -3.27 -7.94
CA PHE A 43 -6.63 -3.43 -9.23
C PHE A 43 -7.32 -4.51 -10.10
N PRO A 44 -8.58 -4.29 -10.53
CA PRO A 44 -9.41 -5.33 -11.18
C PRO A 44 -8.90 -5.74 -12.57
N LYS A 45 -7.92 -5.00 -13.13
CA LYS A 45 -7.26 -5.33 -14.39
C LYS A 45 -6.14 -6.37 -14.24
N MET A 46 -5.65 -6.61 -13.02
CA MET A 46 -4.64 -7.62 -12.77
C MET A 46 -5.24 -9.02 -12.79
N HIS A 47 -4.49 -9.98 -13.30
CA HIS A 47 -4.80 -11.39 -13.14
C HIS A 47 -4.55 -11.82 -11.69
N GLU A 48 -5.33 -12.78 -11.19
CA GLU A 48 -5.19 -13.29 -9.82
C GLU A 48 -3.75 -13.73 -9.50
N ALA A 49 -3.05 -14.32 -10.47
CA ALA A 49 -1.64 -14.71 -10.32
C ALA A 49 -0.72 -13.51 -10.03
N GLU A 50 -0.98 -12.35 -10.61
CA GLU A 50 -0.21 -11.12 -10.38
C GLU A 50 -0.53 -10.54 -8.99
N VAL A 51 -1.80 -10.58 -8.59
CA VAL A 51 -2.23 -10.14 -7.24
C VAL A 51 -1.59 -11.02 -6.17
N ARG A 52 -1.63 -12.34 -6.33
CA ARG A 52 -0.96 -13.30 -5.43
C ARG A 52 0.55 -13.11 -5.43
N SER A 53 1.15 -12.77 -6.56
CA SER A 53 2.58 -12.46 -6.63
C SER A 53 2.93 -11.19 -5.87
N ALA A 54 2.10 -10.15 -5.95
CA ALA A 54 2.27 -8.92 -5.18
C ALA A 54 2.14 -9.17 -3.67
N LEU A 55 1.10 -9.89 -3.24
CA LEU A 55 0.94 -10.30 -1.83
C LEU A 55 2.10 -11.18 -1.35
N GLY A 56 2.60 -12.06 -2.22
CA GLY A 56 3.74 -12.91 -1.92
C GLY A 56 5.05 -12.15 -1.68
N ARG A 57 5.24 -10.98 -2.30
CA ARG A 57 6.41 -10.10 -2.06
C ARG A 57 6.39 -9.48 -0.66
N VAL A 58 5.19 -9.29 -0.10
CA VAL A 58 4.99 -8.78 1.27
C VAL A 58 4.69 -9.89 2.27
N LEU A 59 5.15 -11.11 2.00
CA LEU A 59 5.01 -12.26 2.90
C LEU A 59 3.55 -12.58 3.32
N LEU A 60 2.56 -12.25 2.50
CA LEU A 60 1.17 -12.69 2.65
C LEU A 60 0.93 -13.87 1.70
N ARG A 61 0.99 -15.10 2.22
CA ARG A 61 1.04 -16.33 1.39
C ARG A 61 0.12 -17.43 1.93
N GLY A 62 -0.13 -18.43 1.09
CA GLY A 62 -0.93 -19.61 1.47
C GLY A 62 -2.32 -19.21 1.97
N GLU A 63 -2.68 -19.66 3.17
CA GLU A 63 -3.99 -19.38 3.78
C GLU A 63 -4.16 -17.92 4.23
N GLU A 64 -3.08 -17.16 4.39
CA GLU A 64 -3.15 -15.76 4.86
C GLU A 64 -3.92 -14.86 3.91
N VAL A 65 -3.87 -15.15 2.61
CA VAL A 65 -4.56 -14.35 1.58
C VAL A 65 -6.08 -14.49 1.65
N TYR A 66 -6.58 -15.54 2.32
CA TYR A 66 -8.01 -15.79 2.51
C TYR A 66 -8.53 -15.28 3.86
N LYS A 67 -7.65 -14.81 4.75
CA LYS A 67 -8.08 -14.16 6.00
C LYS A 67 -8.85 -12.89 5.67
N LYS A 68 -9.91 -12.62 6.43
CA LYS A 68 -10.63 -11.34 6.37
C LYS A 68 -9.74 -10.23 6.91
N VAL A 69 -9.77 -9.05 6.28
CA VAL A 69 -9.01 -7.88 6.71
C VAL A 69 -9.39 -7.47 8.15
N GLY A 70 -10.64 -7.73 8.56
CA GLY A 70 -11.08 -7.49 9.94
C GLY A 70 -10.34 -8.32 11.00
N VAL A 71 -9.72 -9.46 10.62
CA VAL A 71 -9.09 -10.41 11.56
C VAL A 71 -7.56 -10.51 11.45
N ILE A 72 -6.95 -9.84 10.47
CA ILE A 72 -5.49 -9.82 10.34
C ILE A 72 -4.85 -8.96 11.44
N SER A 73 -3.66 -9.34 11.87
CA SER A 73 -2.82 -8.58 12.81
C SER A 73 -2.42 -7.21 12.24
N GLY A 74 -1.94 -6.31 13.11
CA GLY A 74 -1.42 -5.01 12.69
C GLY A 74 -0.26 -5.12 11.69
N GLY A 75 0.63 -6.11 11.87
CA GLY A 75 1.74 -6.36 10.95
C GLY A 75 1.27 -6.87 9.58
N GLU A 76 0.33 -7.80 9.53
CA GLU A 76 -0.29 -8.25 8.27
C GLU A 76 -1.02 -7.09 7.56
N ARG A 77 -1.70 -6.23 8.32
CA ARG A 77 -2.35 -5.02 7.79
C ARG A 77 -1.34 -4.06 7.18
N ALA A 78 -0.20 -3.85 7.85
CA ALA A 78 0.87 -3.02 7.32
C ALA A 78 1.45 -3.60 6.01
N ARG A 79 1.63 -4.93 5.95
CA ARG A 79 2.07 -5.64 4.73
C ARG A 79 1.06 -5.52 3.58
N LEU A 80 -0.25 -5.62 3.86
CA LEU A 80 -1.29 -5.43 2.84
C LEU A 80 -1.30 -3.99 2.30
N ASN A 81 -1.24 -2.99 3.17
CA ASN A 81 -1.10 -1.58 2.73
C ASN A 81 0.15 -1.38 1.87
N PHE A 82 1.25 -2.06 2.23
CA PHE A 82 2.47 -2.00 1.45
C PHE A 82 2.31 -2.65 0.06
N ALA A 83 1.62 -3.80 -0.04
CA ALA A 83 1.32 -4.40 -1.35
C ALA A 83 0.48 -3.47 -2.24
N ILE A 84 -0.51 -2.77 -1.67
CA ILE A 84 -1.29 -1.76 -2.41
C ILE A 84 -0.36 -0.69 -2.97
N LEU A 85 0.50 -0.10 -2.14
CA LEU A 85 1.46 0.91 -2.56
C LEU A 85 2.41 0.43 -3.67
N MET A 86 2.89 -0.81 -3.57
CA MET A 86 3.76 -1.40 -4.59
C MET A 86 3.09 -1.48 -5.95
N VAL A 87 1.80 -1.83 -5.98
CA VAL A 87 1.00 -2.03 -7.20
C VAL A 87 0.52 -0.71 -7.81
N GLU A 88 0.28 0.35 -7.02
CA GLU A 88 -0.17 1.64 -7.55
C GLU A 88 0.80 2.29 -8.54
N HIS A 89 2.08 1.88 -8.56
CA HIS A 89 3.11 2.37 -9.50
C HIS A 89 3.07 3.90 -9.82
N PRO A 90 2.92 4.83 -8.85
CA PRO A 90 2.89 6.25 -9.19
C PRO A 90 4.29 6.75 -9.60
N ASN A 91 4.32 7.69 -10.56
CA ASN A 91 5.54 8.26 -11.14
C ASN A 91 6.32 9.15 -10.14
N VAL A 92 5.65 9.61 -9.08
CA VAL A 92 6.24 10.30 -7.93
C VAL A 92 5.60 9.76 -6.64
N ARG A 93 6.43 9.34 -5.68
CA ARG A 93 6.01 8.82 -4.37
C ARG A 93 6.44 9.78 -3.26
N LEU A 94 5.47 10.28 -2.49
CA LEU A 94 5.70 10.98 -1.23
C LEU A 94 5.40 10.01 -0.10
N LEU A 95 6.43 9.56 0.63
CA LEU A 95 6.33 8.61 1.73
C LEU A 95 6.71 9.34 3.02
N ASP A 96 5.74 9.60 3.90
CA ASP A 96 6.01 10.16 5.22
C ASP A 96 6.18 9.01 6.24
N GLU A 97 7.42 8.80 6.70
CA GLU A 97 7.80 7.74 7.67
C GLU A 97 7.19 6.35 7.37
N PRO A 98 7.35 5.80 6.14
CA PRO A 98 6.63 4.59 5.68
C PRO A 98 7.01 3.31 6.44
N THR A 99 8.07 3.37 7.26
CA THR A 99 8.65 2.24 7.97
C THR A 99 8.20 2.14 9.43
N ASN A 100 7.51 3.15 9.97
CA ASN A 100 7.35 3.32 11.42
C ASN A 100 6.42 2.27 12.09
N HIS A 101 5.62 1.56 11.28
CA HIS A 101 4.73 0.49 11.72
C HIS A 101 5.07 -0.88 11.10
N LEU A 102 6.20 -0.96 10.39
CA LEU A 102 6.70 -2.20 9.82
C LEU A 102 7.60 -2.89 10.85
N ASP A 103 7.39 -4.19 11.04
CA ASP A 103 8.36 -5.04 11.74
C ASP A 103 9.68 -5.12 10.92
N LEU A 104 10.76 -5.58 11.55
CA LEU A 104 12.10 -5.60 10.93
C LEU A 104 12.10 -6.38 9.61
N ASP A 105 11.42 -7.52 9.57
CA ASP A 105 11.32 -8.38 8.38
C ASP A 105 10.59 -7.65 7.24
N THR A 106 9.55 -6.87 7.54
CA THR A 106 8.82 -6.09 6.55
C THR A 106 9.64 -4.90 6.05
N LYS A 107 10.47 -4.28 6.90
CA LYS A 107 11.41 -3.23 6.49
C LYS A 107 12.44 -3.74 5.49
N GLU A 108 13.02 -4.92 5.73
CA GLU A 108 13.97 -5.52 4.80
C GLU A 108 13.35 -5.86 3.43
N GLN A 109 12.07 -6.24 3.40
CA GLN A 109 11.36 -6.46 2.13
C GLN A 109 11.04 -5.13 1.41
N LEU A 110 10.71 -4.08 2.15
CA LEU A 110 10.52 -2.74 1.61
C LEU A 110 11.81 -2.22 0.95
N GLU A 111 12.96 -2.40 1.59
CA GLU A 111 14.27 -2.01 1.02
C GLU A 111 14.60 -2.77 -0.27
N LYS A 112 14.20 -4.04 -0.40
CA LYS A 112 14.41 -4.85 -1.61
C LYS A 112 13.44 -4.52 -2.76
N ALA A 113 12.32 -3.88 -2.45
CA ALA A 113 11.24 -3.60 -3.38
C ALA A 113 11.29 -2.19 -4.01
N LEU A 114 12.10 -1.30 -3.43
CA LEU A 114 12.40 0.05 -3.94
C LEU A 114 13.67 0.03 -4.80
#